data_AF-A0A349W0M3-F1
#
_entry.id   AF-A0A349W0M3-F1
#
_cell.length_a   1.000
_cell.length_b   1.000
_cell.length_c   1.000
_cell.angle_alpha   90.00
_cell.angle_beta   90.00
_cell.angle_gamma   90.00
#
_symmetry.space_group_name_H-M   'P 1'
#
loop_
_entity.id
_entity.type
_entity.pdbx_description
1 polymer ?
#
loop_
_entity_poly.entity_id
_entity_poly.type
_entity_poly.pdbx_seq_one_letter_code
_entity_poly.pdbx_strand_id
1 'polypeptide(L)'
;MNSDMQADPAVVSIYEPFKHKMEAEMNRVIGHADKALTKEKTAETLMGNFFCEALLWMSEHNAHNPADLAFATKGGIRNDLKAGDITVGHIFEVMPFENTLTILELKGSQIRQLADYIATTHGQPIAGMTLTITGNKVQDIKIKGQAIEDDKLYKLVTYDYLANGGDNLTLLTQPVSRADYPQRMREGLIEYVSELTKEGKKVNAELDGRIKIN
;
A
#
# COMPACT_ATOMS: atom_id res chain seq x y z
N MET A 1 1.26 -25.72 30.93
CA MET A 1 0.24 -25.48 29.89
C MET A 1 -0.06 -26.85 29.28
N ASN A 2 -1.28 -27.36 29.42
CA ASN A 2 -1.64 -28.71 28.94
C ASN A 2 -1.53 -28.75 27.40
N SER A 3 -0.59 -29.54 26.90
CA SER A 3 -0.29 -29.71 25.48
C SER A 3 -1.03 -30.88 24.82
N ASP A 4 -1.99 -31.51 25.50
CA ASP A 4 -2.75 -32.67 25.01
C ASP A 4 -4.26 -32.44 25.09
N MET A 5 -4.76 -31.42 24.38
CA MET A 5 -6.16 -31.38 23.99
C MET A 5 -6.27 -31.90 22.55
N GLN A 6 -6.66 -33.16 22.39
CA GLN A 6 -7.07 -33.67 21.08
C GLN A 6 -8.31 -32.90 20.62
N ALA A 7 -8.27 -32.39 19.39
CA ALA A 7 -9.43 -31.78 18.75
C ALA A 7 -10.54 -32.84 18.59
N ASP A 8 -11.78 -32.46 18.90
CA ASP A 8 -12.94 -33.34 18.75
C ASP A 8 -13.11 -33.73 17.27
N PRO A 9 -13.08 -35.03 16.90
CA PRO A 9 -13.22 -35.48 15.53
C PRO A 9 -14.49 -34.98 14.82
N ALA A 10 -15.58 -34.76 15.55
CA ALA A 10 -16.81 -34.20 14.99
C ALA A 10 -16.62 -32.74 14.58
N VAL A 11 -15.93 -31.95 15.41
CA VAL A 11 -15.57 -30.56 15.10
C VAL A 11 -14.58 -30.50 13.94
N VAL A 12 -13.57 -31.39 13.92
CA VAL A 12 -12.61 -31.51 12.82
C VAL A 12 -13.33 -31.75 11.50
N SER A 13 -14.24 -32.73 11.45
CA SER A 13 -14.99 -33.07 10.24
C SER A 13 -15.83 -31.91 9.67
N ILE A 14 -16.26 -30.98 10.52
CA ILE A 14 -17.05 -29.81 10.12
C ILE A 14 -16.17 -28.76 9.44
N TYR A 15 -15.00 -28.43 10.01
CA TYR A 15 -14.17 -27.33 9.47
C TYR A 15 -13.15 -27.77 8.43
N GLU A 16 -12.77 -29.05 8.38
CA GLU A 16 -11.72 -29.57 7.49
C GLU A 16 -11.98 -29.29 5.99
N PRO A 17 -13.21 -29.42 5.45
CA PRO A 17 -13.48 -29.04 4.06
C PRO A 17 -13.28 -27.54 3.80
N PHE A 18 -13.61 -26.68 4.76
CA PHE A 18 -13.42 -25.23 4.65
C PHE A 18 -11.93 -24.88 4.73
N LYS A 19 -11.20 -25.55 5.64
CA LYS A 19 -9.75 -25.43 5.76
C LYS A 19 -9.05 -25.78 4.45
N HIS A 20 -9.38 -26.92 3.83
CA HIS A 20 -8.76 -27.32 2.56
C HIS A 20 -9.03 -26.32 1.43
N LYS A 21 -10.26 -25.80 1.31
CA LYS A 21 -10.59 -24.76 0.33
C LYS A 21 -9.80 -23.47 0.57
N MET A 22 -9.71 -23.05 1.83
CA MET A 22 -8.95 -21.87 2.21
C MET A 22 -7.46 -22.05 1.94
N GLU A 23 -6.88 -23.19 2.33
CA GLU A 23 -5.46 -23.49 2.08
C GLU A 23 -5.14 -23.54 0.58
N ALA A 24 -6.02 -24.13 -0.23
CA ALA A 24 -5.86 -24.13 -1.67
C ALA A 24 -5.82 -22.70 -2.25
N GLU A 25 -6.71 -21.81 -1.79
CA GLU A 25 -6.71 -20.41 -2.24
C GLU A 25 -5.50 -19.64 -1.71
N MET A 26 -5.13 -19.80 -0.44
CA MET A 26 -3.97 -19.13 0.15
C MET A 26 -2.65 -19.55 -0.51
N ASN A 27 -2.54 -20.80 -0.95
CA ASN A 27 -1.35 -21.32 -1.64
C ASN A 27 -1.34 -21.05 -3.14
N ARG A 28 -2.38 -20.44 -3.70
CA ARG A 28 -2.45 -20.12 -5.13
C ARG A 28 -1.37 -19.09 -5.47
N VAL A 29 -0.43 -19.49 -6.33
CA VAL A 29 0.63 -18.61 -6.86
C VAL A 29 0.00 -17.61 -7.84
N ILE A 30 0.31 -16.33 -7.64
CA ILE A 30 -0.20 -15.21 -8.43
C ILE A 30 0.90 -14.39 -9.10
N GLY A 31 2.16 -14.63 -8.74
CA GLY A 31 3.31 -14.00 -9.39
C GLY A 31 4.63 -14.50 -8.84
N HIS A 32 5.71 -13.85 -9.28
CA HIS A 32 7.07 -14.21 -8.89
C HIS A 32 7.93 -12.96 -8.67
N ALA A 33 8.73 -12.94 -7.61
CA ALA A 33 9.67 -11.86 -7.29
C ALA A 33 11.12 -12.36 -7.35
N ASP A 34 11.97 -11.71 -8.16
CA ASP A 34 13.39 -12.09 -8.29
C ASP A 34 14.21 -11.79 -7.01
N LYS A 35 13.78 -10.77 -6.27
CA LYS A 35 14.39 -10.34 -5.01
C LYS A 35 13.30 -10.06 -4.00
N ALA A 36 13.67 -10.11 -2.71
CA ALA A 36 12.75 -9.73 -1.65
C ALA A 36 12.42 -8.23 -1.73
N LEU A 37 11.15 -7.87 -1.50
CA LEU A 37 10.70 -6.50 -1.31
C LEU A 37 10.55 -6.27 0.20
N THR A 38 11.47 -5.49 0.76
CA THR A 38 11.62 -5.32 2.21
C THR A 38 11.04 -3.99 2.70
N LYS A 39 10.58 -3.97 3.96
CA LYS A 39 10.10 -2.80 4.71
C LYS A 39 11.16 -2.24 5.65
N GLU A 40 12.38 -2.06 5.16
CA GLU A 40 13.49 -1.56 5.98
C GLU A 40 13.16 -0.28 6.76
N LYS A 41 13.93 0.01 7.82
CA LYS A 41 13.73 1.23 8.64
C LYS A 41 14.24 2.50 7.96
N THR A 42 14.40 2.48 6.64
CA THR A 42 14.83 3.62 5.79
C THR A 42 13.63 4.48 5.41
N ALA A 43 13.87 5.67 4.86
CA ALA A 43 12.78 6.56 4.44
C ALA A 43 12.02 6.05 3.19
N GLU A 44 12.75 5.41 2.27
CA GLU A 44 12.24 4.75 1.08
C GLU A 44 12.53 3.25 1.16
N THR A 45 11.58 2.41 0.76
CA THR A 45 11.71 0.94 0.86
C THR A 45 11.15 0.27 -0.38
N LEU A 46 11.70 -0.89 -0.76
CA LEU A 46 11.21 -1.64 -1.92
C LEU A 46 9.74 -2.04 -1.77
N MET A 47 9.36 -2.50 -0.57
CA MET A 47 7.97 -2.87 -0.30
C MET A 47 7.04 -1.65 -0.32
N GLY A 48 7.49 -0.51 0.21
CA GLY A 48 6.73 0.73 0.18
C GLY A 48 6.49 1.24 -1.25
N ASN A 49 7.52 1.23 -2.08
CA ASN A 49 7.42 1.63 -3.48
C ASN A 49 6.45 0.71 -4.23
N PHE A 50 6.65 -0.61 -4.15
CA PHE A 50 5.74 -1.59 -4.76
C PHE A 50 4.28 -1.38 -4.35
N PHE A 51 4.02 -1.21 -3.05
CA PHE A 51 2.67 -1.02 -2.53
C PHE A 51 2.02 0.25 -3.09
N CYS A 52 2.74 1.37 -3.11
CA CYS A 52 2.21 2.63 -3.62
C CYS A 52 2.06 2.66 -5.16
N GLU A 53 2.92 1.97 -5.90
CA GLU A 53 2.69 1.74 -7.35
C GLU A 53 1.40 0.92 -7.57
N ALA A 54 1.16 -0.10 -6.75
CA ALA A 54 -0.09 -0.86 -6.81
C ALA A 54 -1.31 0.03 -6.54
N LEU A 55 -1.24 0.98 -5.60
CA LEU A 55 -2.32 1.94 -5.37
C LEU A 55 -2.62 2.80 -6.59
N LEU A 56 -1.57 3.33 -7.25
CA LEU A 56 -1.73 4.09 -8.49
C LEU A 56 -2.40 3.22 -9.57
N TRP A 57 -1.91 2.00 -9.75
CA TRP A 57 -2.50 1.05 -10.70
C TRP A 57 -3.98 0.79 -10.39
N MET A 58 -4.33 0.53 -9.12
CA MET A 58 -5.71 0.31 -8.68
C MET A 58 -6.60 1.54 -8.91
N SER A 59 -6.07 2.76 -8.72
CA SER A 59 -6.82 3.99 -9.00
C SER A 59 -7.23 4.09 -10.47
N GLU A 60 -6.38 3.64 -11.38
CA GLU A 60 -6.64 3.64 -12.81
C GLU A 60 -7.53 2.46 -13.25
N HIS A 61 -7.25 1.26 -12.76
CA HIS A 61 -7.81 0.02 -13.30
C HIS A 61 -9.07 -0.44 -12.56
N ASN A 62 -9.13 -0.30 -11.22
CA ASN A 62 -10.29 -0.71 -10.44
C ASN A 62 -11.28 0.45 -10.24
N ALA A 63 -10.77 1.65 -9.97
CA ALA A 63 -11.58 2.82 -9.69
C ALA A 63 -11.93 3.65 -10.94
N HIS A 64 -11.22 3.44 -12.06
CA HIS A 64 -11.33 4.25 -13.28
C HIS A 64 -11.24 5.77 -12.99
N ASN A 65 -10.42 6.11 -12.00
CA ASN A 65 -10.21 7.47 -11.53
C ASN A 65 -8.71 7.65 -11.22
N PRO A 66 -7.87 7.84 -12.25
CA PRO A 66 -6.43 7.88 -12.07
C PRO A 66 -6.00 8.97 -11.08
N ALA A 67 -5.19 8.58 -10.10
CA ALA A 67 -4.62 9.48 -9.11
C ALA A 67 -3.30 10.11 -9.60
N ASP A 68 -2.92 11.23 -8.97
CA ASP A 68 -1.65 11.90 -9.23
C ASP A 68 -0.51 11.35 -8.39
N LEU A 69 -0.83 10.93 -7.17
CA LEU A 69 0.10 10.39 -6.21
C LEU A 69 -0.61 9.35 -5.34
N ALA A 70 0.19 8.48 -4.72
CA ALA A 70 -0.26 7.50 -3.75
C ALA A 70 0.45 7.70 -2.42
N PHE A 71 -0.23 7.38 -1.32
CA PHE A 71 0.32 7.41 0.03
C PHE A 71 -0.18 6.22 0.85
N ALA A 72 0.75 5.61 1.59
CA ALA A 72 0.49 4.63 2.62
C ALA A 72 1.43 4.86 3.81
N THR A 73 1.17 4.19 4.94
CA THR A 73 2.08 4.21 6.09
C THR A 73 2.90 2.93 6.17
N LYS A 74 4.15 3.02 6.65
CA LYS A 74 5.00 1.84 6.94
C LYS A 74 4.31 0.85 7.87
N GLY A 75 3.45 1.33 8.77
CA GLY A 75 2.67 0.52 9.71
C GLY A 75 1.45 -0.16 9.08
N GLY A 76 0.89 0.41 8.02
CA GLY A 76 -0.19 -0.17 7.23
C GLY A 76 0.24 -1.37 6.39
N ILE A 77 1.47 -1.35 5.90
CA ILE A 77 2.12 -2.52 5.30
C ILE A 77 2.62 -3.40 6.44
N ARG A 78 2.31 -4.70 6.45
CA ARG A 78 2.54 -5.58 7.62
C ARG A 78 3.72 -6.52 7.45
N ASN A 79 3.91 -7.09 6.27
CA ASN A 79 5.01 -8.00 5.99
C ASN A 79 5.82 -7.60 4.76
N ASP A 80 7.03 -8.15 4.66
CA ASP A 80 7.84 -8.13 3.44
C ASP A 80 7.29 -9.14 2.43
N LEU A 81 7.65 -8.99 1.15
CA LEU A 81 7.50 -10.06 0.16
C LEU A 81 8.85 -10.73 -0.07
N LYS A 82 8.92 -12.05 0.15
CA LYS A 82 10.13 -12.83 -0.10
C LYS A 82 10.38 -12.99 -1.60
N ALA A 83 11.63 -13.25 -1.98
CA ALA A 83 11.94 -13.72 -3.33
C ALA A 83 11.31 -15.10 -3.59
N GLY A 84 11.02 -15.39 -4.85
CA GLY A 84 10.34 -16.60 -5.30
C GLY A 84 8.86 -16.38 -5.58
N ASP A 85 8.09 -17.45 -5.49
CA ASP A 85 6.66 -17.43 -5.80
C ASP A 85 5.87 -16.62 -4.78
N ILE A 86 5.02 -15.74 -5.30
CA ILE A 86 4.12 -14.91 -4.52
C ILE A 86 2.74 -15.56 -4.55
N THR A 87 2.19 -15.86 -3.38
CA THR A 87 0.86 -16.45 -3.24
C THR A 87 -0.15 -15.43 -2.75
N VAL A 88 -1.44 -15.78 -2.84
CA VAL A 88 -2.52 -15.02 -2.20
C VAL A 88 -2.26 -14.85 -0.70
N GLY A 89 -1.81 -15.90 -0.01
CA GLY A 89 -1.48 -15.85 1.41
C GLY A 89 -0.42 -14.79 1.75
N HIS A 90 0.61 -14.64 0.91
CA HIS A 90 1.61 -13.58 1.09
C HIS A 90 0.98 -12.17 1.03
N ILE A 91 -0.01 -11.93 0.16
CA ILE A 91 -0.70 -10.63 0.12
C ILE A 91 -1.57 -10.40 1.36
N PHE A 92 -2.19 -11.45 1.90
CA PHE A 92 -2.90 -11.38 3.18
C PHE A 92 -1.97 -11.04 4.34
N GLU A 93 -0.75 -11.55 4.34
CA GLU A 93 0.27 -11.18 5.34
C GLU A 93 0.75 -9.72 5.16
N VAL A 94 0.82 -9.22 3.92
CA VAL A 94 1.20 -7.84 3.62
C VAL A 94 0.14 -6.84 4.10
N MET A 95 -1.14 -7.09 3.87
CA MET A 95 -2.21 -6.16 4.25
C MET A 95 -3.44 -6.91 4.81
N PRO A 96 -3.40 -7.41 6.05
CA PRO A 96 -4.45 -8.25 6.64
C PRO A 96 -5.74 -7.48 6.98
N PHE A 97 -5.82 -6.18 6.68
CA PHE A 97 -6.95 -5.33 7.03
C PHE A 97 -8.05 -5.38 5.96
N GLU A 98 -9.29 -5.11 6.37
CA GLU A 98 -10.46 -4.99 5.48
C GLU A 98 -10.60 -3.61 4.84
N ASN A 99 -9.51 -2.83 4.78
CA ASN A 99 -9.53 -1.49 4.24
C ASN A 99 -9.98 -1.48 2.77
N THR A 100 -10.61 -0.39 2.36
CA THR A 100 -11.07 -0.17 0.98
C THR A 100 -10.29 0.95 0.31
N LEU A 101 -10.24 0.92 -1.02
CA LEU A 101 -9.59 1.95 -1.82
C LEU A 101 -10.34 3.29 -1.70
N THR A 102 -9.60 4.36 -1.44
CA THR A 102 -10.16 5.72 -1.33
C THR A 102 -9.30 6.69 -2.12
N ILE A 103 -9.96 7.59 -2.86
CA ILE A 103 -9.30 8.68 -3.58
C ILE A 103 -9.78 10.01 -3.01
N LEU A 104 -8.82 10.86 -2.65
CA LEU A 104 -9.03 12.18 -2.08
C LEU A 104 -8.54 13.24 -3.05
N GLU A 105 -9.29 14.30 -3.23
CA GLU A 105 -8.81 15.50 -3.91
C GLU A 105 -8.38 16.53 -2.87
N LEU A 106 -7.10 16.88 -2.90
CA LEU A 106 -6.44 17.71 -1.89
C LEU A 106 -5.84 18.94 -2.55
N LYS A 107 -5.90 20.08 -1.85
CA LYS A 107 -5.11 21.26 -2.24
C LYS A 107 -3.62 20.99 -2.05
N GLY A 108 -2.78 21.65 -2.83
CA GLY A 108 -1.33 21.53 -2.67
C GLY A 108 -0.83 21.91 -1.26
N SER A 109 -1.49 22.86 -0.61
CA SER A 109 -1.23 23.20 0.80
C SER A 109 -1.47 22.03 1.76
N GLN A 110 -2.42 21.12 1.49
CA GLN A 110 -2.64 19.90 2.27
C GLN A 110 -1.59 18.83 1.95
N ILE A 111 -1.17 18.72 0.69
CA ILE A 111 -0.05 17.83 0.32
C ILE A 111 1.25 18.27 1.01
N ARG A 112 1.51 19.58 1.18
CA ARG A 112 2.65 20.04 1.98
C ARG A 112 2.57 19.57 3.43
N GLN A 113 1.40 19.66 4.06
CA GLN A 113 1.20 19.14 5.42
C GLN A 113 1.42 17.62 5.49
N LEU A 114 0.99 16.88 4.46
CA LEU A 114 1.30 15.45 4.35
C LEU A 114 2.81 15.22 4.22
N ALA A 115 3.51 16.03 3.43
CA ALA A 115 4.96 15.96 3.27
C ALA A 115 5.72 16.30 4.57
N ASP A 116 5.20 17.22 5.40
CA ASP A 116 5.72 17.48 6.76
C ASP A 116 5.52 16.27 7.68
N TYR A 117 4.36 15.59 7.60
CA TYR A 117 4.15 14.32 8.31
C TYR A 117 5.16 13.25 7.88
N ILE A 118 5.43 13.13 6.58
CA ILE A 118 6.43 12.21 6.05
C ILE A 118 7.82 12.52 6.61
N ALA A 119 8.21 13.80 6.66
CA ALA A 119 9.49 14.22 7.21
C ALA A 119 9.62 13.90 8.71
N THR A 120 8.60 14.21 9.51
CA THR A 120 8.60 13.97 10.97
C THR A 120 8.57 12.50 11.35
N THR A 121 8.12 11.63 10.45
CA THR A 121 8.12 10.17 10.63
C THR A 121 9.29 9.47 9.94
N HIS A 122 10.30 10.22 9.48
CA HIS A 122 11.49 9.72 8.79
C HIS A 122 11.16 8.86 7.55
N GLY A 123 10.21 9.35 6.74
CA GLY A 123 9.77 8.75 5.49
C GLY A 123 8.59 7.81 5.62
N GLN A 124 7.75 7.77 4.58
CA GLN A 124 6.59 6.89 4.44
C GLN A 124 6.45 6.47 2.96
N PRO A 125 5.85 5.33 2.66
CA PRO A 125 5.57 4.91 1.28
C PRO A 125 4.80 5.96 0.47
N ILE A 126 5.35 6.33 -0.69
CA ILE A 126 4.72 7.23 -1.67
C ILE A 126 4.95 6.73 -3.09
N ALA A 127 4.08 7.13 -4.02
CA ALA A 127 4.32 7.05 -5.47
C ALA A 127 3.75 8.28 -6.18
N GLY A 128 4.27 8.62 -7.36
CA GLY A 128 3.88 9.83 -8.10
C GLY A 128 4.33 11.16 -7.48
N MET A 129 4.96 11.12 -6.29
CA MET A 129 5.53 12.26 -5.58
C MET A 129 7.00 12.01 -5.25
N THR A 130 7.83 13.05 -5.31
CA THR A 130 9.21 13.05 -4.80
C THR A 130 9.41 14.16 -3.78
N LEU A 131 10.26 13.95 -2.78
CA LEU A 131 10.62 14.95 -1.79
C LEU A 131 12.02 14.74 -1.21
N THR A 132 12.57 15.80 -0.62
CA THR A 132 13.84 15.77 0.12
C THR A 132 13.59 16.16 1.57
N ILE A 133 14.05 15.34 2.51
CA ILE A 133 13.97 15.58 3.95
C ILE A 133 15.34 16.11 4.41
N THR A 134 15.34 17.26 5.09
CA THR A 134 16.55 17.82 5.73
C THR A 134 16.24 18.08 7.20
N GLY A 135 16.82 17.26 8.08
CA GLY A 135 16.39 17.17 9.48
C GLY A 135 14.93 16.73 9.57
N ASN A 136 14.06 17.60 10.11
CA ASN A 136 12.61 17.35 10.21
C ASN A 136 11.79 18.24 9.27
N LYS A 137 12.42 18.83 8.24
CA LYS A 137 11.75 19.69 7.26
C LYS A 137 11.77 19.05 5.88
N VAL A 138 10.73 19.28 5.11
CA VAL A 138 10.64 18.83 3.72
C VAL A 138 10.94 19.96 2.74
N GLN A 139 11.60 19.60 1.63
CA GLN A 139 11.93 20.48 0.51
C GLN A 139 11.78 19.72 -0.81
N ASP A 140 11.84 20.46 -1.93
CA ASP A 140 11.77 19.91 -3.30
C ASP A 140 10.61 18.93 -3.54
N ILE A 141 9.43 19.25 -3.01
CA ILE A 141 8.23 18.45 -3.22
C ILE A 141 7.80 18.61 -4.69
N LYS A 142 7.73 17.48 -5.40
CA LYS A 142 7.24 17.43 -6.77
C LYS A 142 6.20 16.33 -6.93
N ILE A 143 5.17 16.59 -7.73
CA ILE A 143 4.20 15.58 -8.17
C ILE A 143 4.35 15.43 -9.67
N LYS A 144 4.55 14.19 -10.14
CA LYS A 144 4.83 13.88 -11.56
C LYS A 144 5.94 14.77 -12.15
N GLY A 145 6.98 15.05 -11.36
CA GLY A 145 8.13 15.88 -11.75
C GLY A 145 7.91 17.40 -11.70
N GLN A 146 6.69 17.87 -11.42
CA GLN A 146 6.38 19.30 -11.33
C GLN A 146 6.35 19.77 -9.88
N ALA A 147 6.85 20.97 -9.61
CA ALA A 147 6.78 21.58 -8.29
C ALA A 147 5.31 21.76 -7.87
N ILE A 148 5.04 21.51 -6.59
CA ILE A 148 3.71 21.67 -6.04
C ILE A 148 3.30 23.15 -5.91
N GLU A 149 2.09 23.43 -6.35
CA GLU A 149 1.37 24.71 -6.21
C GLU A 149 0.24 24.59 -5.16
N ASP A 150 0.14 25.56 -4.25
CA ASP A 150 -0.68 25.45 -3.03
C ASP A 150 -2.20 25.42 -3.29
N ASP A 151 -2.67 26.13 -4.30
CA ASP A 151 -4.09 26.23 -4.66
C ASP A 151 -4.52 25.22 -5.72
N LYS A 152 -3.58 24.47 -6.31
CA LYS A 152 -3.88 23.41 -7.28
C LYS A 152 -4.40 22.17 -6.54
N LEU A 153 -5.34 21.48 -7.18
CA LEU A 153 -5.90 20.22 -6.69
C LEU A 153 -5.10 19.03 -7.21
N TYR A 154 -4.88 18.05 -6.34
CA TYR A 154 -4.18 16.81 -6.65
C TYR A 154 -5.00 15.63 -6.14
N LYS A 155 -5.08 14.58 -6.94
CA LYS A 155 -5.75 13.33 -6.55
C LYS A 155 -4.78 12.40 -5.83
N LEU A 156 -5.01 12.17 -4.55
CA LEU A 156 -4.28 11.23 -3.73
C LEU A 156 -5.07 9.91 -3.64
N VAL A 157 -4.49 8.80 -4.09
CA VAL A 157 -5.01 7.46 -3.78
C VAL A 157 -4.41 6.94 -2.48
N THR A 158 -5.27 6.42 -1.61
CA THR A 158 -4.93 5.80 -0.33
C THR A 158 -6.02 4.79 0.04
N TYR A 159 -6.17 4.47 1.33
CA TYR A 159 -7.23 3.61 1.83
C TYR A 159 -8.01 4.25 2.98
N ASP A 160 -9.24 3.79 3.17
CA ASP A 160 -10.25 4.37 4.07
C ASP A 160 -9.76 4.64 5.51
N TYR A 161 -8.96 3.74 6.09
CA TYR A 161 -8.35 3.96 7.42
C TYR A 161 -7.58 5.29 7.51
N LEU A 162 -6.75 5.60 6.51
CA LEU A 162 -5.99 6.86 6.48
C LEU A 162 -6.88 8.05 6.10
N ALA A 163 -7.80 7.86 5.15
CA ALA A 163 -8.78 8.89 4.78
C ALA A 163 -9.69 9.30 5.96
N ASN A 164 -9.90 8.40 6.92
CA ASN A 164 -10.63 8.63 8.15
C ASN A 164 -9.76 9.20 9.29
N GLY A 165 -8.49 9.55 9.03
CA GLY A 165 -7.59 10.18 9.99
C GLY A 165 -6.76 9.20 10.84
N GLY A 166 -6.67 7.93 10.42
CA GLY A 166 -5.76 6.95 11.02
C GLY A 166 -4.31 7.44 11.07
N ASP A 167 -3.51 6.89 11.99
CA ASP A 167 -2.11 7.29 12.22
C ASP A 167 -1.90 8.81 12.48
N ASN A 168 -2.93 9.49 13.03
CA ASN A 168 -3.00 10.93 13.27
C ASN A 168 -2.98 11.81 12.00
N LEU A 169 -3.35 11.26 10.85
CA LEU A 169 -3.46 11.99 9.57
C LEU A 169 -4.80 12.73 9.45
N THR A 170 -5.15 13.52 10.47
CA THR A 170 -6.40 14.29 10.50
C THR A 170 -6.53 15.26 9.32
N LEU A 171 -5.41 15.67 8.71
CA LEU A 171 -5.37 16.49 7.49
C LEU A 171 -6.12 15.86 6.30
N LEU A 172 -6.26 14.52 6.28
CA LEU A 172 -6.94 13.78 5.22
C LEU A 172 -8.47 13.74 5.40
N THR A 173 -8.98 14.14 6.56
CA THR A 173 -10.43 14.07 6.89
C THR A 173 -11.25 15.21 6.29
N GLN A 174 -10.59 16.27 5.81
CA GLN A 174 -11.23 17.42 5.17
C GLN A 174 -10.68 17.62 3.74
N PRO A 175 -10.86 16.64 2.84
CA PRO A 175 -10.48 16.80 1.46
C PRO A 175 -11.45 17.76 0.76
N VAL A 176 -11.05 18.27 -0.41
CA VAL A 176 -11.95 19.03 -1.28
C VAL A 176 -13.03 18.12 -1.85
N SER A 177 -12.66 16.90 -2.22
CA SER A 177 -13.60 15.85 -2.59
C SER A 177 -13.08 14.46 -2.17
N ARG A 178 -13.97 13.51 -1.96
CA ARG A 178 -13.65 12.12 -1.58
C ARG A 178 -14.49 11.15 -2.39
N ALA A 179 -13.84 10.10 -2.89
CA ALA A 179 -14.48 8.95 -3.52
C ALA A 179 -13.99 7.66 -2.85
N ASP A 180 -14.91 6.92 -2.25
CA ASP A 180 -14.65 5.58 -1.71
C ASP A 180 -15.13 4.52 -2.68
N TYR A 181 -14.33 3.47 -2.85
CA TYR A 181 -14.64 2.36 -3.75
C TYR A 181 -14.79 1.08 -2.92
N PRO A 182 -15.74 0.18 -3.27
CA PRO A 182 -15.97 -1.03 -2.50
C PRO A 182 -14.81 -2.04 -2.59
N GLN A 183 -13.89 -1.85 -3.54
CA GLN A 183 -12.74 -2.72 -3.75
C GLN A 183 -11.89 -2.82 -2.48
N ARG A 184 -11.72 -4.05 -1.99
CA ARG A 184 -10.81 -4.31 -0.87
C ARG A 184 -9.38 -4.14 -1.34
N MET A 185 -8.56 -3.56 -0.47
CA MET A 185 -7.15 -3.34 -0.78
C MET A 185 -6.42 -4.64 -1.10
N ARG A 186 -6.70 -5.72 -0.35
CA ARG A 186 -6.11 -7.04 -0.63
C ARG A 186 -6.48 -7.59 -2.00
N GLU A 187 -7.74 -7.47 -2.40
CA GLU A 187 -8.21 -7.96 -3.69
C GLU A 187 -7.53 -7.21 -4.83
N GLY A 188 -7.46 -5.87 -4.74
CA GLY A 188 -6.75 -5.07 -5.73
C GLY A 188 -5.25 -5.35 -5.80
N LEU A 189 -4.58 -5.63 -4.67
CA LEU A 189 -3.18 -6.05 -4.65
C LEU A 189 -2.97 -7.42 -5.33
N ILE A 190 -3.87 -8.38 -5.09
CA ILE A 190 -3.85 -9.70 -5.74
C ILE A 190 -4.02 -9.54 -7.26
N GLU A 191 -4.96 -8.70 -7.68
CA GLU A 191 -5.20 -8.37 -9.09
C GLU A 191 -3.96 -7.73 -9.72
N TYR A 192 -3.38 -6.70 -9.08
CA TYR A 192 -2.17 -6.03 -9.58
C TYR A 192 -1.02 -7.02 -9.82
N VAL A 193 -0.74 -7.90 -8.85
CA VAL A 193 0.32 -8.93 -9.00
C VAL A 193 -0.03 -9.93 -10.11
N SER A 194 -1.30 -10.33 -10.21
CA SER A 194 -1.76 -11.25 -11.24
C SER A 194 -1.64 -10.64 -12.63
N GLU A 195 -1.96 -9.36 -12.80
CA GLU A 195 -1.85 -8.63 -14.07
C GLU A 195 -0.38 -8.44 -14.48
N LEU A 196 0.51 -8.06 -13.55
CA LEU A 196 1.96 -8.05 -13.83
C LEU A 196 2.43 -9.40 -14.39
N THR A 197 2.00 -10.50 -13.75
CA THR A 197 2.38 -11.85 -14.16
C THR A 197 1.81 -12.24 -15.53
N LYS A 198 0.56 -11.88 -15.83
CA LYS A 198 -0.05 -12.07 -17.15
C LYS A 198 0.70 -11.31 -18.24
N GLU A 199 1.22 -10.13 -17.93
CA GLU A 199 2.06 -9.33 -18.82
C GLU A 199 3.51 -9.86 -18.94
N GLY A 200 3.84 -10.98 -18.28
CA GLY A 200 5.20 -11.52 -18.23
C GLY A 200 6.17 -10.70 -17.39
N LYS A 201 5.66 -9.73 -16.61
CA LYS A 201 6.43 -8.94 -15.66
C LYS A 201 6.52 -9.69 -14.34
N LYS A 202 7.60 -9.42 -13.61
CA LYS A 202 7.83 -9.94 -12.27
C LYS A 202 7.39 -8.91 -11.23
N VAL A 203 7.08 -9.38 -10.03
CA VAL A 203 6.86 -8.53 -8.87
C VAL A 203 8.21 -7.92 -8.47
N ASN A 204 8.40 -6.67 -8.83
CA ASN A 204 9.66 -5.96 -8.60
C ASN A 204 9.38 -4.51 -8.19
N ALA A 205 10.35 -3.93 -7.50
CA ALA A 205 10.42 -2.51 -7.21
C ALA A 205 11.88 -2.06 -7.19
N GLU A 206 12.07 -0.76 -7.37
CA GLU A 206 13.37 -0.11 -7.35
C GLU A 206 13.34 1.04 -6.35
N LEU A 207 14.48 1.32 -5.75
CA LEU A 207 14.68 2.56 -5.01
C LEU A 207 15.08 3.61 -6.04
N ASP A 208 14.18 4.56 -6.31
CA ASP A 208 14.38 5.60 -7.33
C ASP A 208 14.75 6.96 -6.71
N GLY A 209 14.86 7.00 -5.38
CA GLY A 209 15.20 8.22 -4.67
C GLY A 209 14.02 9.20 -4.63
N ARG A 210 12.77 8.70 -4.69
CA ARG A 210 11.58 9.53 -4.45
C ARG A 210 11.55 10.12 -3.05
N ILE A 211 12.24 9.51 -2.08
CA ILE A 211 12.47 10.14 -0.77
C ILE A 211 13.98 10.21 -0.50
N LYS A 212 14.53 11.42 -0.53
CA LYS A 212 15.93 11.68 -0.20
C LYS A 212 16.06 12.21 1.22
N ILE A 213 17.12 11.81 1.92
CA ILE A 213 17.50 12.40 3.22
C ILE A 213 18.84 13.11 3.03
N ASN A 214 18.90 14.38 3.42
CA ASN A 214 20.10 15.22 3.44
C ASN A 214 20.48 15.63 4.86
#